data_AF-A0A0F9AZY5-F1
#
_entry.id   AF-A0A0F9AZY5-F1
#
_cell.length_a   1.000
_cell.length_b   1.000
_cell.length_c   1.000
_cell.angle_alpha   90.00
_cell.angle_beta   90.00
_cell.angle_gamma   90.00
#
_symmetry.space_group_name_H-M   'P 1'
#
loop_
_entity.id
_entity.type
_entity.pdbx_description
1 polymer ?
#
loop_
_entity_poly.entity_id
_entity_poly.type
_entity_poly.pdbx_seq_one_letter_code
_entity_poly.pdbx_strand_id
1 'polypeptide(L)' 'MDWFKRRLPTVEAQPVEVKIPEIQLEENFKCDMIVTYDDGNVLTLSGRVNQNDVKETWAIHGIDHQGNQCMVDIIE' A
#
# COMPACT_ATOMS: atom_id res chain seq x y z
N MET A 1 2.36 35.98 -13.01
CA MET A 1 2.93 35.65 -11.69
C MET A 1 1.75 35.08 -10.90
N ASP A 2 1.61 33.79 -10.60
CA ASP A 2 2.60 32.76 -10.36
C ASP A 2 2.04 31.36 -10.64
N TRP A 3 2.57 30.67 -11.65
CA TRP A 3 2.33 29.25 -11.94
C TRP A 3 3.28 28.33 -11.15
N PHE A 4 4.04 28.87 -10.18
CA PHE A 4 5.14 28.14 -9.53
C PHE A 4 4.92 27.91 -8.03
N LYS A 5 3.71 27.56 -7.59
CA LYS A 5 3.58 26.87 -6.30
C LYS A 5 3.87 25.39 -6.51
N ARG A 6 5.15 25.06 -6.77
CA ARG A 6 5.62 23.68 -6.61
C ARG A 6 5.43 23.34 -5.13
N ARG A 7 4.59 22.34 -4.82
CA ARG A 7 4.58 21.74 -3.49
C ARG A 7 6.01 21.29 -3.22
N LEU A 8 6.62 21.78 -2.13
CA LEU A 8 7.86 21.19 -1.65
C LEU A 8 7.51 19.72 -1.35
N PRO A 9 8.26 18.74 -1.87
CA PRO A 9 8.05 17.36 -1.47
C PRO A 9 8.33 17.30 0.03
N THR A 10 7.28 17.26 0.83
CA THR A 10 7.36 16.69 2.17
C THR A 10 7.93 15.30 1.96
N VAL A 11 8.98 14.97 2.70
CA VAL A 11 9.53 13.61 2.72
C VAL A 11 8.41 12.73 3.26
N GLU A 12 7.67 12.09 2.36
CA GLU A 12 6.67 11.09 2.72
C GLU A 12 7.47 9.88 3.22
N ALA A 13 7.16 9.44 4.44
CA ALA A 13 7.81 8.29 5.05
C ALA A 13 7.69 7.10 4.09
N GLN A 14 8.80 6.43 3.83
CA GLN A 14 8.82 5.31 2.89
C GLN A 14 8.45 4.02 3.62
N PRO A 15 7.56 3.18 3.06
CA PRO A 15 7.29 1.88 3.64
C PRO A 15 8.55 1.00 3.50
N VAL A 16 9.08 0.54 4.63
CA VAL A 16 10.28 -0.33 4.68
C VAL A 16 9.93 -1.80 4.79
N GLU A 17 8.80 -2.14 5.41
CA GLU A 17 8.37 -3.53 5.61
C GLU A 17 6.85 -3.60 5.54
N VAL A 18 6.32 -4.61 4.85
CA VAL A 18 4.89 -4.89 4.79
C VAL A 18 4.65 -6.31 5.25
N LYS A 19 3.79 -6.48 6.26
CA LYS A 19 3.38 -7.79 6.80
C LYS A 19 1.88 -7.97 6.61
N ILE A 20 1.50 -9.12 6.05
CA ILE A 20 0.10 -9.47 5.79
C ILE A 20 -0.12 -10.85 6.42
N PRO A 21 -0.52 -10.92 7.70
CA PRO A 21 -0.54 -12.17 8.45
C PRO A 21 -1.59 -13.16 7.93
N GLU A 22 -2.69 -12.67 7.37
CA GLU A 22 -3.82 -13.47 6.87
C GLU A 22 -3.99 -13.28 5.36
N ILE A 23 -2.91 -13.48 4.60
CA ILE A 23 -2.99 -13.38 3.16
C ILE A 23 -3.73 -14.59 2.57
N GLN A 24 -4.83 -14.32 1.86
CA GLN A 24 -5.51 -15.29 1.02
C GLN A 24 -5.51 -14.77 -0.42
N LEU A 25 -5.01 -15.57 -1.36
CA LEU A 25 -5.03 -15.27 -2.79
C LEU A 25 -6.41 -15.55 -3.38
N GLU A 26 -7.41 -14.87 -2.82
CA GLU A 26 -8.78 -14.89 -3.30
C GLU A 26 -9.12 -13.51 -3.84
N GLU A 27 -9.74 -13.46 -5.02
CA GLU A 27 -10.16 -12.21 -5.62
C GLU A 27 -11.13 -11.49 -4.66
N ASN A 28 -10.90 -10.21 -4.42
CA ASN A 28 -11.72 -9.36 -3.55
C ASN A 28 -11.66 -9.72 -2.06
N PHE A 29 -10.70 -10.55 -1.65
CA PHE A 29 -10.45 -10.81 -0.24
C PHE A 29 -9.99 -9.54 0.48
N LYS A 30 -10.55 -9.31 1.67
CA LYS A 30 -10.17 -8.20 2.55
C LYS A 30 -9.12 -8.70 3.54
N CYS A 31 -7.99 -8.02 3.60
CA CYS A 31 -6.90 -8.35 4.50
C CYS A 31 -6.41 -7.09 5.23
N ASP A 32 -5.76 -7.26 6.37
CA ASP A 32 -5.09 -6.17 7.05
C ASP A 32 -3.59 -6.20 6.71
N MET A 33 -3.08 -5.06 6.25
CA MET A 33 -1.67 -4.88 5.90
C MET A 33 -0.99 -4.06 6.99
N ILE A 34 0.01 -4.62 7.64
CA ILE A 34 0.82 -3.92 8.64
C ILE A 34 2.03 -3.37 7.92
N VAL A 35 2.07 -2.06 7.70
CA VAL A 35 3.15 -1.35 7.01
C VAL A 35 4.00 -0.64 8.05
N THR A 36 5.28 -0.99 8.09
CA THR A 36 6.31 -0.28 8.86
C THR A 36 6.98 0.72 7.94
N TYR A 37 7.07 1.96 8.38
CA TYR A 37 7.69 3.08 7.67
C TYR A 37 9.10 3.34 8.22
N ASP A 38 9.93 4.02 7.44
CA ASP A 38 11.33 4.34 7.74
C ASP A 38 11.53 5.20 9.00
N ASP A 39 10.54 6.00 9.36
CA ASP A 39 10.47 6.78 10.59
C ASP A 39 10.16 5.92 11.84
N GLY A 40 9.93 4.62 11.67
CA GLY A 40 9.56 3.66 12.72
C GLY A 40 8.06 3.63 13.01
N ASN A 41 7.23 4.39 12.28
CA ASN A 41 5.79 4.30 12.41
C ASN A 41 5.29 2.99 11.81
N VAL A 42 4.35 2.37 12.51
CA VAL A 42 3.66 1.17 12.04
C VAL A 42 2.20 1.53 11.85
N LEU A 43 1.70 1.42 10.62
CA LEU A 43 0.30 1.64 10.29
C LEU A 43 -0.34 0.35 9.82
N THR A 44 -1.57 0.11 10.27
CA THR A 44 -2.40 -0.95 9.74
C THR A 44 -3.31 -0.36 8.66
N LEU A 45 -3.09 -0.77 7.41
CA LEU A 45 -3.92 -0.41 6.27
C LEU A 45 -4.94 -1.51 6.01
N SER A 46 -6.16 -1.14 5.63
CA SER A 46 -7.14 -2.11 5.15
C SER A 46 -6.86 -2.41 3.68
N GLY A 47 -6.44 -3.63 3.42
CA GLY A 47 -6.05 -4.18 2.13
C GLY A 47 -7.18 -4.91 1.41
N ARG A 48 -7.16 -4.84 0.07
CA ARG A 48 -7.94 -5.72 -0.79
C ARG A 48 -7.03 -6.42 -1.78
N VAL A 49 -7.23 -7.72 -1.91
CA VAL A 49 -6.56 -8.55 -2.90
C VAL A 49 -7.26 -8.39 -4.23
N ASN A 50 -6.50 -8.00 -5.25
CA ASN A 50 -6.93 -7.89 -6.63
C ASN A 50 -6.11 -8.86 -7.48
N GLN A 51 -6.80 -9.64 -8.30
CA GLN A 51 -6.16 -10.46 -9.31
C GLN A 51 -6.03 -9.64 -10.60
N ASN A 52 -4.86 -9.65 -11.20
CA ASN A 52 -4.66 -9.10 -12.53
C ASN A 52 -4.72 -10.23 -13.57
N ASP A 53 -5.88 -10.42 -14.18
CA ASP A 53 -6.10 -11.47 -15.19
C ASP A 53 -5.21 -11.34 -16.44
N VAL A 54 -4.68 -10.14 -16.73
CA VAL A 54 -3.83 -9.90 -17.90
C VAL A 54 -2.38 -10.31 -17.63
N LYS A 55 -1.92 -10.15 -16.40
CA LYS A 55 -0.53 -10.44 -16.00
C LYS A 55 -0.40 -11.73 -15.18
N GLU A 56 -1.51 -12.35 -14.81
CA GLU A 56 -1.58 -13.49 -13.89
C GLU A 56 -0.89 -13.20 -12.54
N THR A 57 -0.85 -11.93 -12.13
CA THR A 57 -0.23 -11.49 -10.87
C THR A 57 -1.28 -11.09 -9.85
N TRP A 58 -0.98 -11.30 -8.58
CA TRP A 58 -1.80 -10.83 -7.47
C TRP A 58 -1.25 -9.51 -6.95
N ALA A 59 -2.14 -8.56 -6.67
CA ALA A 59 -1.76 -7.29 -6.07
C ALA A 59 -2.64 -7.01 -4.87
N ILE A 60 -2.05 -6.49 -3.79
CA ILE A 60 -2.77 -6.08 -2.60
C ILE A 60 -2.71 -4.57 -2.50
N HIS A 61 -3.88 -3.95 -2.47
CA HIS A 61 -4.04 -2.52 -2.34
C HIS A 61 -4.54 -2.19 -0.94
N GLY A 62 -3.68 -1.58 -0.12
CA GLY A 62 -3.99 -1.09 1.21
C GLY A 62 -4.21 0.42 1.22
N ILE A 63 -5.23 0.86 1.95
CA ILE A 63 -5.48 2.28 2.22
C ILE A 63 -5.91 2.48 3.67
N ASP A 64 -5.53 3.60 4.28
CA ASP A 64 -6.05 4.03 5.58
C ASP A 64 -6.98 5.25 5.48
N HIS A 65 -7.56 5.63 6.62
CA HIS A 65 -8.42 6.79 6.75
C HIS A 65 -7.70 8.14 6.62
N GLN A 66 -6.37 8.16 6.74
CA GLN A 66 -5.56 9.37 6.61
C GLN A 66 -5.15 9.64 5.16
N GLY A 67 -5.44 8.70 4.25
CA GLY A 67 -5.09 8.78 2.83
C GLY A 67 -3.75 8.16 2.48
N ASN A 68 -3.12 7.46 3.43
CA ASN A 68 -1.93 6.66 3.15
C ASN A 68 -2.36 5.42 2.36
N GLN A 69 -1.63 5.12 1.30
CA GLN A 69 -1.88 3.95 0.46
C GLN A 69 -0.59 3.19 0.20
N CYS A 70 -0.69 1.87 0.13
CA CYS A 70 0.41 0.98 -0.21
C CYS A 70 -0.11 -0.08 -1.19
N MET A 71 0.64 -0.32 -2.26
CA MET A 71 0.35 -1.37 -3.22
C MET A 71 1.50 -2.36 -3.21
N VAL A 72 1.18 -3.64 -3.04
CA VAL A 72 2.16 -4.72 -3.04
C VAL A 72 1.79 -5.68 -4.16
N ASP A 73 2.68 -5.80 -5.14
CA ASP A 73 2.59 -6.84 -6.17
C ASP A 73 3.23 -8.13 -5.63
N ILE A 74 2.47 -9.22 -5.67
CA ILE A 74 2.94 -10.56 -5.35
C ILE A 74 3.37 -11.19 -6.66
N ILE A 75 4.68 -11.33 -6.81
CA ILE A 75 5.31 -12.02 -7.92
C ILE A 75 5.75 -13.37 -7.34
N GLU A 76 5.16 -14.47 -7.82
CA GLU A 76 5.64 -15.84 -7.54
C GLU A 76 6.97 -16.12 -8.23
#